data_AF-B1F9L1-F1
#
_entry.id   AF-B1F9L1-F1
#
_cell.length_a   1.000
_cell.length_b   1.000
_cell.length_c   1.000
_cell.angle_alpha   90.00
_cell.angle_beta   90.00
_cell.angle_gamma   90.00
#
_symmetry.space_group_name_H-M   'P 1'
#
loop_
_entity.id
_entity.type
_entity.pdbx_description
1 polymer ?
#
loop_
_entity_poly.entity_id
_entity_poly.type
_entity_poly.pdbx_seq_one_letter_code
_entity_poly.pdbx_strand_id
1 'polypeptide(L)'
;MNFTRALAGEWERHGITVNAIVPGFFPSNITRGLLNKLGADSVAAEVPLRRIGDSEDLKGAVALFASDAGKHITGQILAVDGGATAVL
;
A
#
# COMPACT_ATOMS: atom_id res chain seq x y z
N MET A 1 0.05 -11.74 1.44
CA MET A 1 -1.06 -12.03 0.49
C MET A 1 -1.99 -13.11 1.02
N ASN A 2 -1.47 -14.26 1.49
CA ASN A 2 -2.31 -15.40 1.91
C ASN A 2 -3.22 -15.09 3.11
N PHE A 3 -2.76 -14.33 4.10
CA PHE A 3 -3.58 -13.97 5.27
C PHE A 3 -4.80 -13.11 4.90
N THR A 4 -4.63 -12.09 4.05
CA THR A 4 -5.73 -11.23 3.55
C THR A 4 -6.80 -12.06 2.84
N ARG A 5 -6.39 -12.99 1.97
CA ARG A 5 -7.32 -13.84 1.21
C ARG A 5 -8.04 -14.86 2.10
N ALA A 6 -7.34 -15.45 3.07
CA ALA A 6 -7.94 -16.36 4.03
C ALA A 6 -9.04 -15.67 4.84
N LEU A 7 -8.73 -14.52 5.45
CA LEU A 7 -9.71 -13.75 6.21
C LEU A 7 -10.86 -13.23 5.34
N ALA A 8 -10.59 -12.83 4.10
CA ALA A 8 -11.64 -12.41 3.16
C ALA A 8 -12.68 -13.50 2.93
N GLY A 9 -12.26 -14.76 2.78
CA GLY A 9 -13.18 -15.90 2.63
C GLY A 9 -13.88 -16.29 3.93
N GLU A 10 -13.19 -16.24 5.07
CA GLU A 10 -13.77 -16.62 6.37
C GLU A 10 -14.77 -15.59 6.91
N TRP A 11 -14.53 -14.30 6.66
CA TRP A 11 -15.30 -13.22 7.28
C TRP A 11 -16.42 -12.66 6.40
N GLU A 12 -16.52 -13.08 5.14
CA GLU A 12 -17.61 -12.70 4.23
C GLU A 12 -18.99 -12.98 4.83
N ARG A 13 -19.15 -14.11 5.54
CA ARG A 13 -20.38 -14.49 6.24
C ARG A 13 -20.87 -13.46 7.27
N HIS A 14 -19.99 -12.55 7.70
CA HIS A 14 -20.27 -11.47 8.63
C HIS A 14 -20.50 -10.12 7.92
N GLY A 15 -20.48 -10.09 6.59
CA GLY A 15 -20.52 -8.86 5.81
C GLY A 15 -19.24 -8.03 5.92
N ILE A 16 -18.12 -8.63 6.30
CA ILE A 16 -16.83 -7.93 6.49
C ILE A 16 -15.94 -8.20 5.27
N THR A 17 -15.50 -7.13 4.60
CA THR A 17 -14.49 -7.18 3.53
C THR A 17 -13.09 -7.05 4.12
N VAL A 18 -12.11 -7.78 3.56
CA VAL A 18 -10.71 -7.73 4.02
C VAL A 18 -9.78 -7.46 2.84
N ASN A 19 -9.04 -6.35 2.88
CA ASN A 19 -8.09 -5.96 1.83
C ASN A 19 -6.77 -5.51 2.45
N ALA A 20 -5.72 -5.43 1.62
CA ALA A 20 -4.40 -4.93 2.02
C ALA A 20 -3.93 -3.80 1.11
N ILE A 21 -3.30 -2.80 1.71
CA ILE A 21 -2.53 -1.77 1.00
C ILE A 21 -1.06 -2.09 1.24
N VAL A 22 -0.25 -2.08 0.18
CA VAL A 22 1.18 -2.37 0.22
C VAL A 22 1.92 -1.11 -0.22
N PRO A 23 2.38 -0.29 0.74
CA PRO A 23 3.15 0.91 0.44
C PRO A 23 4.53 0.55 -0.11
N GLY A 24 5.03 1.36 -1.05
CA GLY A 24 6.44 1.38 -1.43
C GLY A 24 7.31 2.09 -0.39
N PHE A 25 8.27 2.89 -0.85
CA PHE A 25 9.08 3.73 0.05
C PHE A 25 8.27 4.93 0.55
N PHE A 26 8.03 4.99 1.85
CA PHE A 26 7.38 6.11 2.54
C PHE A 26 8.24 6.56 3.74
N PRO A 27 8.26 7.86 4.08
CA PRO A 27 8.85 8.33 5.33
C PRO A 27 8.14 7.74 6.55
N SER A 28 8.88 7.02 7.39
CA SER A 28 8.39 6.47 8.66
C SER A 28 9.53 6.33 9.65
N ASN A 29 9.22 6.02 10.91
CA ASN A 29 10.25 5.72 11.92
C ASN A 29 11.17 4.56 11.49
N ILE A 30 10.62 3.58 10.75
CA ILE A 30 11.36 2.40 10.28
C ILE A 30 12.28 2.77 9.10
N THR A 31 11.79 3.56 8.15
CA THR A 31 12.55 3.92 6.94
C THR A 31 13.51 5.08 7.15
N ARG A 32 13.39 5.85 8.24
CA ARG A 32 14.25 7.01 8.53
C ARG A 32 15.75 6.68 8.48
N GLY A 33 16.16 5.56 9.09
CA GLY A 33 17.57 5.15 9.08
C GLY A 33 18.11 4.87 7.67
N LEU A 34 17.29 4.22 6.84
CA LEU A 34 17.62 3.92 5.45
C LEU A 34 17.69 5.20 4.60
N LEU A 35 16.68 6.07 4.72
CA LEU A 35 16.62 7.34 3.99
C LEU A 35 17.77 8.27 4.36
N ASN A 36 18.17 8.30 5.63
CA ASN A 36 19.35 9.05 6.06
C ASN A 36 20.66 8.51 5.50
N LYS A 37 20.76 7.18 5.29
CA LYS A 37 21.96 6.53 4.76
C LYS A 37 22.08 6.64 3.24
N LEU A 38 20.98 6.41 2.53
CA LEU A 38 20.97 6.38 1.05
C LEU A 38 20.66 7.74 0.42
N GLY A 39 20.01 8.64 1.16
CA GLY A 39 19.41 9.85 0.62
C GLY A 39 18.05 9.56 0.00
N ALA A 40 17.08 10.43 0.25
CA ALA A 40 15.73 10.31 -0.31
C ALA A 40 15.75 10.35 -1.85
N ASP A 41 16.60 11.19 -2.44
CA ASP A 41 16.71 11.33 -3.90
C ASP A 41 17.24 10.06 -4.58
N SER A 42 18.19 9.37 -3.96
CA SER A 42 18.71 8.09 -4.48
C SER A 42 17.63 7.02 -4.47
N VAL A 43 16.85 6.94 -3.39
CA VAL A 43 15.73 5.99 -3.30
C VAL A 43 14.64 6.35 -4.30
N ALA A 44 14.32 7.63 -4.43
CA ALA A 44 13.37 8.13 -5.41
C ALA A 44 13.81 7.82 -6.84
N ALA A 45 15.10 7.87 -7.14
CA ALA A 45 15.62 7.58 -8.48
C ALA A 45 15.34 6.15 -8.94
N GLU A 46 15.23 5.19 -8.01
CA GLU A 46 14.90 3.80 -8.32
C GLU A 46 13.39 3.56 -8.51
N VAL A 47 12.54 4.48 -8.04
CA VAL A 47 11.08 4.39 -8.19
C VAL A 47 10.65 4.99 -9.54
N PRO A 48 9.74 4.36 -10.31
CA PRO A 48 9.32 4.87 -11.61
C PRO A 48 8.74 6.29 -11.60
N LEU A 49 7.93 6.63 -10.58
CA LEU A 49 7.43 8.00 -10.37
C LEU A 49 8.49 9.01 -9.90
N ARG A 50 9.76 8.59 -9.74
CA ARG A 50 10.90 9.42 -9.35
C ARG A 50 10.68 10.19 -8.04
N ARG A 51 9.89 9.62 -7.12
CA ARG A 51 9.65 10.14 -5.78
C ARG A 51 9.30 9.01 -4.82
N ILE A 52 9.55 9.24 -3.54
CA ILE A 52 8.96 8.43 -2.46
C ILE A 52 7.52 8.87 -2.20
N GLY A 53 6.74 7.99 -1.59
CA GLY A 53 5.37 8.30 -1.19
C GLY A 53 5.32 9.28 -0.01
N ASP A 54 4.21 9.99 0.12
CA ASP A 54 3.94 10.95 1.20
C ASP A 54 2.68 10.61 2.02
N SER A 55 2.27 11.51 2.92
CA SER A 55 1.10 11.28 3.78
C SER A 55 -0.24 11.24 3.04
N GLU A 56 -0.31 11.78 1.82
CA GLU A 56 -1.52 11.88 1.02
C GLU A 56 -1.74 10.64 0.14
N ASP A 57 -0.65 10.02 -0.34
CA ASP A 57 -0.71 8.95 -1.34
C ASP A 57 -1.52 7.71 -0.90
N LEU A 58 -1.59 7.42 0.40
CA LEU A 58 -2.36 6.28 0.91
C LEU A 58 -3.84 6.60 1.15
N LYS A 59 -4.22 7.88 1.27
CA LYS A 59 -5.55 8.28 1.73
C LYS A 59 -6.65 7.82 0.78
N GLY A 60 -6.44 7.93 -0.54
CA GLY A 60 -7.40 7.51 -1.54
C GLY A 60 -7.67 5.99 -1.48
N ALA A 61 -6.61 5.18 -1.37
CA ALA A 61 -6.73 3.74 -1.25
C ALA A 61 -7.44 3.32 0.05
N VAL A 62 -7.13 3.98 1.17
CA VAL A 62 -7.82 3.75 2.45
C VAL A 62 -9.29 4.14 2.35
N ALA A 63 -9.60 5.31 1.80
CA ALA A 63 -10.98 5.77 1.63
C ALA A 63 -11.78 4.82 0.73
N LEU A 64 -11.19 4.29 -0.35
CA LEU A 64 -11.82 3.26 -1.18
C LEU A 64 -12.17 2.02 -0.37
N PHE A 65 -11.21 1.42 0.34
CA PHE A 65 -11.45 0.16 1.07
C PHE A 65 -12.27 0.32 2.36
N ALA A 66 -12.33 1.52 2.93
CA ALA A 66 -13.05 1.79 4.18
C ALA A 66 -14.45 2.44 3.98
N SER A 67 -14.91 2.61 2.74
CA SER A 67 -16.21 3.21 2.42
C SER A 67 -17.06 2.32 1.51
N ASP A 68 -18.29 2.77 1.24
CA ASP A 68 -19.21 2.10 0.32
C ASP A 68 -18.68 1.98 -1.12
N ALA A 69 -17.67 2.78 -1.48
CA ALA A 69 -16.99 2.66 -2.77
C ALA A 69 -16.28 1.30 -2.92
N GLY A 70 -15.84 0.69 -1.81
CA GLY A 70 -15.16 -0.59 -1.77
C GLY A 70 -16.03 -1.78 -1.35
N LYS A 71 -17.34 -1.62 -1.18
CA LYS A 71 -18.23 -2.63 -0.58
C LYS A 71 -18.30 -3.98 -1.30
N HIS A 72 -17.79 -4.07 -2.53
CA HIS A 72 -17.69 -5.30 -3.30
C HIS A 72 -16.24 -5.70 -3.62
N ILE A 73 -15.27 -5.17 -2.86
CA ILE A 73 -13.85 -5.44 -3.01
C ILE A 73 -13.39 -6.16 -1.74
N THR A 74 -13.01 -7.44 -1.86
CA THR A 74 -12.44 -8.23 -0.75
C THR A 74 -11.35 -9.16 -1.26
N GLY A 75 -10.41 -9.52 -0.40
CA GLY A 75 -9.25 -10.36 -0.70
C GLY A 75 -8.19 -9.70 -1.57
N GLN A 76 -8.31 -8.40 -1.84
CA GLN A 76 -7.42 -7.70 -2.76
C GLN A 76 -6.18 -7.12 -2.05
N ILE A 77 -5.11 -7.03 -2.81
CA ILE A 77 -3.85 -6.42 -2.41
C ILE A 77 -3.56 -5.30 -3.40
N LEU A 78 -3.51 -4.06 -2.92
CA LEU A 78 -3.23 -2.89 -3.73
C LEU A 78 -1.86 -2.33 -3.39
N ALA A 79 -0.92 -2.42 -4.34
CA ALA A 79 0.35 -1.73 -4.23
C ALA A 79 0.15 -0.22 -4.44
N VAL A 80 0.71 0.58 -3.53
CA VAL A 80 0.76 2.04 -3.63
C VAL A 80 2.23 2.43 -3.46
N ASP A 81 3.00 2.33 -4.54
CA ASP A 81 4.46 2.28 -4.48
C ASP A 81 5.17 3.02 -5.61
N GLY A 82 4.43 3.89 -6.31
CA GLY A 82 4.99 4.66 -7.43
C GLY A 82 5.42 3.80 -8.62
N GLY A 83 4.86 2.59 -8.76
CA GLY A 83 5.12 1.68 -9.87
C GLY A 83 6.26 0.69 -9.62
N ALA A 84 6.86 0.69 -8.44
CA ALA A 84 7.98 -0.21 -8.11
C ALA A 84 7.63 -1.68 -8.40
N THR A 85 6.50 -2.18 -7.89
CA THR A 85 6.04 -3.58 -8.10
C THR A 85 5.80 -3.93 -9.57
N ALA A 86 5.60 -2.94 -10.44
CA ALA A 86 5.32 -3.18 -11.85
C ALA A 86 6.60 -3.41 -12.69
N VAL A 87 7.77 -2.96 -12.22
CA VAL A 87 8.99 -2.94 -13.04
C VAL A 87 10.28 -3.34 -12.32
N LEU A 88 10.28 -3.43 -10.98
CA LEU A 88 11.42 -3.87 -10.15
C LEU A 88 11.20 -5.29 -9.63
#